data_AF-A0A2V9Y168-F1
#
_entry.id   AF-A0A2V9Y168-F1
#
_cell.length_a   1.000
_cell.length_b   1.000
_cell.length_c   1.000
_cell.angle_alpha   90.00
_cell.angle_beta   90.00
_cell.angle_gamma   90.00
#
_symmetry.space_group_name_H-M   'P 1'
#
loop_
_entity.id
_entity.type
_entity.pdbx_description
1 polymer ?
#
loop_
_entity_poly.entity_id
_entity_poly.type
_entity_poly.pdbx_seq_one_letter_code
_entity_poly.pdbx_strand_id
1 'polypeptide(L)'
;MTFLFERYVRPRIPRIRHRFHHHMMEEWYYHIDQAARASHVLRFIESYCEDNDDVYRTFTVERLARAVSDTRYSLDFNNRTIEEAGFLDAFEGHYRDILAHLEPSHLPDAEKEILKDMGSLNPEVELRALVFEARALCSRIERSMREVDVRQQLQHAQDRLKTAEQEFEEKKKESKEGRRPAETQKKSRRWFKGLGQIAQGSAFSIANVALAVGALKFPVSPETQTWGAVASVSTGVCTVLSGIGDLRNE
;
A
#
# COMPACT_ATOMS: atom_id res chain seq x y z
N MET A 1 20.83 12.33 -2.63
CA MET A 1 19.74 11.53 -2.03
C MET A 1 20.14 10.67 -0.85
N THR A 2 21.33 10.04 -0.84
CA THR A 2 21.82 9.23 0.29
C THR A 2 21.72 9.97 1.64
N PHE A 3 21.93 11.30 1.65
CA PHE A 3 21.76 12.13 2.83
C PHE A 3 20.36 12.00 3.49
N LEU A 4 19.29 11.80 2.72
CA LEU A 4 17.94 11.63 3.27
C LEU A 4 17.85 10.35 4.10
N PHE A 5 18.42 9.26 3.58
CA PHE A 5 18.50 8.02 4.33
C PHE A 5 19.35 8.19 5.59
N GLU A 6 20.53 8.80 5.48
CA GLU A 6 21.42 9.05 6.62
C GLU A 6 20.79 9.92 7.72
N ARG A 7 20.02 10.94 7.32
CA ARG A 7 19.45 11.92 8.24
C ARG A 7 18.16 11.43 8.89
N TYR A 8 17.28 10.80 8.12
CA TYR A 8 15.92 10.48 8.58
C TYR A 8 15.74 9.00 8.94
N VAL A 9 16.38 8.09 8.21
CA VAL A 9 16.15 6.64 8.31
C VAL A 9 17.19 5.94 9.17
N ARG A 10 18.48 6.07 8.84
CA ARG A 10 19.58 5.37 9.51
C ARG A 10 19.56 5.50 11.05
N PRO A 11 19.29 6.69 11.64
CA PRO A 11 19.27 6.83 13.09
C PRO A 11 18.14 6.03 13.77
N ARG A 12 17.07 5.67 13.04
CA ARG A 12 15.89 4.97 13.56
C ARG A 12 15.93 3.46 13.37
N ILE A 13 16.79 2.95 12.47
CA ILE A 13 16.94 1.52 12.20
C ILE A 13 17.15 0.67 13.47
N PRO A 14 18.04 1.04 14.42
CA PRO A 14 18.26 0.24 15.62
C PRO A 14 16.99 0.05 16.47
N ARG A 15 16.15 1.09 16.55
CA ARG A 15 14.88 1.05 17.29
C ARG A 15 13.89 0.07 16.65
N ILE A 16 13.78 0.07 15.32
CA ILE A 16 12.92 -0.86 14.60
C ILE A 16 13.44 -2.29 14.75
N ARG A 17 14.73 -2.52 14.53
CA ARG A 17 15.35 -3.85 14.72
C ARG A 17 15.08 -4.40 16.12
N HIS A 18 15.20 -3.56 17.14
CA HIS A 18 14.93 -3.97 18.52
C HIS A 18 13.47 -4.35 18.73
N ARG A 19 12.52 -3.55 18.22
CA ARG A 19 11.09 -3.85 18.33
C ARG A 19 10.73 -5.21 17.73
N PHE A 20 11.25 -5.48 16.54
CA PHE A 20 10.91 -6.69 15.80
C PHE A 20 11.83 -7.87 16.11
N HIS A 21 12.77 -7.75 17.05
CA HIS A 21 13.83 -8.74 17.28
C HIS A 21 13.33 -10.19 17.49
N HIS A 22 12.16 -10.38 18.10
CA HIS A 22 11.63 -11.71 18.43
C HIS A 22 10.80 -12.37 17.33
N HIS A 23 10.16 -11.59 16.46
CA HIS A 23 9.25 -12.09 15.40
C HIS A 23 9.58 -11.51 14.04
N MET A 24 10.84 -11.05 13.86
CA MET A 24 11.18 -10.07 12.83
C MET A 24 10.62 -10.47 11.48
N MET A 25 11.06 -11.60 10.93
CA MET A 25 10.64 -12.01 9.59
C MET A 25 9.17 -12.41 9.50
N GLU A 26 8.62 -13.10 10.51
CA GLU A 26 7.25 -13.60 10.47
C GLU A 26 6.21 -12.48 10.40
N GLU A 27 6.39 -11.39 11.15
CA GLU A 27 5.45 -10.27 11.14
C GLU A 27 5.47 -9.52 9.80
N TRP A 28 6.67 -9.30 9.21
CA TRP A 28 6.78 -8.65 7.89
C TRP A 28 6.13 -9.51 6.79
N TYR A 29 6.46 -10.80 6.74
CA TYR A 29 5.89 -11.71 5.74
C TYR A 29 4.38 -11.83 5.90
N TYR A 30 3.88 -11.91 7.14
CA TYR A 30 2.44 -11.97 7.40
C TYR A 30 1.67 -10.80 6.76
N HIS A 31 2.18 -9.57 6.91
CA HIS A 31 1.53 -8.38 6.35
C HIS A 31 1.72 -8.26 4.83
N ILE A 32 2.86 -8.67 4.29
CA ILE A 32 3.06 -8.76 2.82
C ILE A 32 2.07 -9.77 2.22
N ASP A 33 1.93 -10.94 2.84
CA ASP A 33 1.01 -11.99 2.40
C ASP A 33 -0.46 -11.55 2.50
N GLN A 34 -0.83 -10.80 3.55
CA GLN A 34 -2.16 -10.19 3.65
C GLN A 34 -2.43 -9.26 2.47
N ALA A 35 -1.52 -8.34 2.20
CA ALA A 35 -1.64 -7.41 1.08
C ALA A 35 -1.71 -8.15 -0.26
N ALA A 36 -0.87 -9.17 -0.48
CA ALA A 36 -0.88 -9.97 -1.70
C ALA A 36 -2.21 -10.71 -1.91
N ARG A 37 -2.74 -11.36 -0.87
CA ARG A 37 -4.06 -12.03 -0.93
C ARG A 37 -5.19 -11.06 -1.25
N ALA A 38 -5.17 -9.87 -0.67
CA ALA A 38 -6.15 -8.83 -0.97
C ALA A 38 -6.02 -8.38 -2.44
N SER A 39 -4.81 -8.09 -2.90
CA SER A 39 -4.56 -7.65 -4.27
C SER A 39 -4.95 -8.67 -5.33
N HIS A 40 -4.81 -9.98 -5.09
CA HIS A 40 -5.33 -11.00 -6.01
C HIS A 40 -6.84 -10.85 -6.25
N VAL A 41 -7.62 -10.67 -5.18
CA VAL A 41 -9.07 -10.47 -5.28
C VAL A 41 -9.39 -9.17 -6.00
N LEU A 42 -8.69 -8.09 -5.65
CA LEU A 42 -8.98 -6.76 -6.14
C LEU A 42 -8.57 -6.57 -7.60
N ARG A 43 -7.46 -7.19 -8.01
CA ARG A 43 -7.04 -7.27 -9.41
C ARG A 43 -8.02 -8.09 -10.24
N PHE A 44 -8.57 -9.18 -9.67
CA PHE A 44 -9.62 -9.93 -10.36
C PHE A 44 -10.85 -9.04 -10.60
N ILE A 45 -11.31 -8.33 -9.57
CA ILE A 45 -12.44 -7.38 -9.69
C ILE A 45 -12.18 -6.33 -10.77
N GLU A 46 -10.97 -5.77 -10.79
CA GLU A 46 -10.59 -4.76 -11.77
C GLU A 46 -10.58 -5.33 -13.20
N SER A 47 -10.02 -6.51 -13.38
CA SER A 47 -9.73 -7.09 -14.70
C SER A 47 -10.91 -7.83 -15.32
N TYR A 48 -11.79 -8.43 -14.51
CA TYR A 48 -12.79 -9.38 -14.98
C TYR A 48 -14.23 -9.01 -14.64
N CYS A 49 -14.49 -8.16 -13.65
CA CYS A 49 -15.86 -7.72 -13.39
C CYS A 49 -16.23 -6.55 -14.31
N GLU A 50 -17.37 -6.64 -15.00
CA GLU A 50 -17.77 -5.61 -15.97
C GLU A 50 -18.37 -4.37 -15.30
N ASP A 51 -19.15 -4.57 -14.24
CA ASP A 51 -19.85 -3.50 -13.53
C ASP A 51 -19.88 -3.73 -12.00
N ASN A 52 -20.49 -2.81 -11.27
CA ASN A 52 -20.57 -2.88 -9.81
C ASN A 52 -21.35 -4.10 -9.34
N ASP A 53 -22.41 -4.50 -10.03
CA ASP A 53 -23.25 -5.63 -9.63
C ASP A 53 -22.53 -6.96 -9.85
N ASP A 54 -21.72 -7.04 -10.90
CA ASP A 54 -20.94 -8.21 -11.23
C ASP A 54 -19.95 -8.61 -10.13
N VAL A 55 -19.40 -7.63 -9.42
CA VAL A 55 -18.56 -7.87 -8.23
C VAL A 55 -19.32 -8.66 -7.16
N TYR A 56 -20.55 -8.25 -6.85
CA TYR A 56 -21.36 -8.88 -5.79
C TYR A 56 -22.04 -10.17 -6.24
N ARG A 57 -22.12 -10.44 -7.56
CA ARG A 57 -22.49 -11.76 -8.09
C ARG A 57 -21.33 -12.75 -8.03
N THR A 58 -20.11 -12.26 -8.28
CA THR A 58 -18.90 -13.08 -8.37
C THR A 58 -18.34 -13.43 -7.00
N PHE A 59 -18.33 -12.48 -6.07
CA PHE A 59 -17.69 -12.63 -4.75
C PHE A 59 -18.72 -12.67 -3.64
N THR A 60 -18.52 -13.58 -2.68
CA THR A 60 -19.30 -13.58 -1.45
C THR A 60 -18.93 -12.37 -0.59
N VAL A 61 -19.87 -11.93 0.25
CA VAL A 61 -19.65 -10.84 1.21
C VAL A 61 -18.47 -11.18 2.13
N GLU A 62 -18.30 -12.44 2.54
CA GLU A 62 -17.16 -12.89 3.34
C GLU A 62 -15.83 -12.67 2.64
N ARG A 63 -15.77 -12.93 1.33
CA ARG A 63 -14.53 -12.78 0.57
C ARG A 63 -14.17 -11.29 0.41
N LEU A 64 -15.16 -10.45 0.15
CA LEU A 64 -14.98 -8.99 0.08
C LEU A 64 -14.58 -8.42 1.45
N ALA A 65 -15.27 -8.82 2.53
CA ALA A 65 -14.95 -8.43 3.90
C ALA A 65 -13.50 -8.76 4.25
N ARG A 66 -13.05 -9.96 3.90
CA ARG A 66 -11.66 -10.38 4.12
C ARG A 66 -10.66 -9.55 3.32
N ALA A 67 -10.95 -9.20 2.07
CA ALA A 67 -10.07 -8.34 1.27
C ALA A 67 -9.94 -6.93 1.87
N VAL A 68 -11.03 -6.36 2.36
CA VAL A 68 -11.03 -5.07 3.08
C VAL A 68 -10.21 -5.16 4.36
N SER A 69 -10.43 -6.21 5.15
CA SER A 69 -9.72 -6.46 6.40
C SER A 69 -8.21 -6.65 6.19
N ASP A 70 -7.81 -7.52 5.26
CA ASP A 70 -6.41 -7.77 4.91
C ASP A 70 -5.73 -6.46 4.41
N THR A 71 -6.44 -5.65 3.63
CA THR A 71 -5.92 -4.33 3.17
C THR A 71 -5.76 -3.35 4.33
N ARG A 72 -6.75 -3.26 5.24
CA ARG A 72 -6.65 -2.38 6.41
C ARG A 72 -5.48 -2.76 7.31
N TYR A 73 -5.36 -4.04 7.66
CA TYR A 73 -4.26 -4.49 8.53
C TYR A 73 -2.89 -4.22 7.90
N SER A 74 -2.78 -4.40 6.58
CA SER A 74 -1.55 -4.08 5.84
C SER A 74 -1.27 -2.57 5.83
N LEU A 75 -2.29 -1.74 5.62
CA LEU A 75 -2.15 -0.27 5.68
C LEU A 75 -1.75 0.20 7.09
N ASP A 76 -2.35 -0.39 8.14
CA ASP A 76 -2.04 -0.07 9.52
C ASP A 76 -0.60 -0.38 9.87
N PHE A 77 -0.14 -1.58 9.49
CA PHE A 77 1.24 -1.96 9.67
C PHE A 77 2.18 -1.07 8.83
N ASN A 78 1.82 -0.79 7.58
CA ASN A 78 2.58 0.08 6.69
C ASN A 78 2.80 1.46 7.32
N ASN A 79 1.73 2.16 7.67
CA ASN A 79 1.78 3.54 8.17
C ASN A 79 2.64 3.66 9.42
N ARG A 80 2.43 2.76 10.39
CA ARG A 80 3.25 2.68 11.61
C ARG A 80 4.73 2.51 11.27
N THR A 81 5.02 1.63 10.32
CA THR A 81 6.40 1.22 10.05
C THR A 81 7.17 2.27 9.23
N ILE A 82 6.55 2.87 8.21
CA ILE A 82 7.19 3.96 7.43
C ILE A 82 7.43 5.21 8.28
N GLU A 83 6.53 5.49 9.24
CA GLU A 83 6.67 6.61 10.16
C GLU A 83 7.80 6.38 11.16
N GLU A 84 7.78 5.23 11.85
CA GLU A 84 8.81 4.88 12.83
C GLU A 84 10.19 4.73 12.21
N ALA A 85 10.25 4.30 10.95
CA ALA A 85 11.49 4.17 10.20
C ALA A 85 12.02 5.52 9.72
N GLY A 86 11.20 6.59 9.77
CA GLY A 86 11.58 7.93 9.31
C GLY A 86 11.49 8.13 7.80
N PHE A 87 10.92 7.17 7.05
CA PHE A 87 10.68 7.36 5.63
C PHE A 87 9.61 8.44 5.38
N LEU A 88 8.59 8.52 6.24
CA LEU A 88 7.54 9.52 6.06
C LEU A 88 8.06 10.96 6.26
N ASP A 89 8.98 11.17 7.22
CA ASP A 89 9.66 12.47 7.40
C ASP A 89 10.53 12.85 6.20
N ALA A 90 11.24 11.87 5.63
CA ALA A 90 12.02 12.10 4.42
C ALA A 90 11.11 12.43 3.23
N PHE A 91 10.00 11.71 3.08
CA PHE A 91 9.04 11.91 2.00
C PHE A 91 8.38 13.28 2.09
N GLU A 92 7.72 13.63 3.20
CA GLU A 92 7.00 14.90 3.32
C GLU A 92 7.93 16.11 3.21
N GLY A 93 9.17 16.01 3.74
CA GLY A 93 10.15 17.08 3.65
C GLY A 93 10.76 17.27 2.25
N HIS A 94 10.78 16.21 1.42
CA HIS A 94 11.59 16.18 0.19
C HIS A 94 10.91 15.50 -1.01
N TYR A 95 9.58 15.32 -0.99
CA TYR A 95 8.87 14.55 -2.03
C TYR A 95 9.13 15.06 -3.44
N ARG A 96 9.28 16.37 -3.63
CA ARG A 96 9.58 16.97 -4.94
C ARG A 96 10.88 16.44 -5.50
N ASP A 97 11.94 16.50 -4.70
CA ASP A 97 13.26 16.03 -5.10
C ASP A 97 13.26 14.51 -5.31
N ILE A 98 12.56 13.77 -4.43
CA ILE A 98 12.45 12.31 -4.51
C ILE A 98 11.77 11.89 -5.79
N LEU A 99 10.60 12.45 -6.08
CA LEU A 99 9.80 12.05 -7.22
C LEU A 99 10.38 12.58 -8.54
N ALA A 100 11.00 13.77 -8.56
CA ALA A 100 11.63 14.31 -9.77
C ALA A 100 12.73 13.40 -10.33
N HIS A 101 13.47 12.71 -9.44
CA HIS A 101 14.61 11.84 -9.78
C HIS A 101 14.27 10.34 -9.63
N LEU A 102 12.99 9.98 -9.49
CA LEU A 102 12.59 8.58 -9.38
C LEU A 102 12.70 7.90 -10.76
N GLU A 103 13.43 6.79 -10.80
CA GLU A 103 13.64 5.96 -11.98
C GLU A 103 13.36 4.50 -11.65
N PRO A 104 12.89 3.67 -12.59
CA PRO A 104 12.65 2.25 -12.35
C PRO A 104 13.89 1.47 -11.90
N SER A 105 15.08 1.90 -12.33
CA SER A 105 16.38 1.33 -11.93
C SER A 105 16.70 1.52 -10.44
N HIS A 106 16.05 2.46 -9.76
CA HIS A 106 16.25 2.68 -8.32
C HIS A 106 15.52 1.66 -7.45
N LEU A 107 14.56 0.93 -8.01
CA LEU A 107 13.73 -0.03 -7.30
C LEU A 107 14.41 -1.41 -7.27
N PRO A 108 14.45 -2.10 -6.12
CA PRO A 108 15.06 -3.44 -6.04
C PRO A 108 14.30 -4.46 -6.88
N ASP A 109 15.00 -5.44 -7.46
CA ASP A 109 14.35 -6.55 -8.18
C ASP A 109 13.37 -7.36 -7.30
N ALA A 110 13.54 -7.31 -5.97
CA ALA A 110 12.59 -7.88 -5.02
C ALA A 110 11.16 -7.33 -5.20
N GLU A 111 11.01 -6.10 -5.70
CA GLU A 111 9.70 -5.53 -6.03
C GLU A 111 9.01 -6.25 -7.17
N LYS A 112 9.78 -6.78 -8.13
CA LYS A 112 9.21 -7.56 -9.23
C LYS A 112 8.68 -8.89 -8.72
N GLU A 113 9.35 -9.52 -7.76
CA GLU A 113 8.85 -10.74 -7.12
C GLU A 113 7.59 -10.46 -6.31
N ILE A 114 7.54 -9.37 -5.55
CA ILE A 114 6.32 -8.95 -4.84
C ILE A 114 5.17 -8.74 -5.85
N LEU A 115 5.41 -8.04 -6.96
CA LEU A 115 4.39 -7.86 -8.00
C LEU A 115 3.88 -9.19 -8.56
N LYS A 116 4.76 -10.17 -8.81
CA LYS A 116 4.33 -11.52 -9.24
C LYS A 116 3.46 -12.18 -8.18
N ASP A 117 3.87 -12.11 -6.92
CA ASP A 117 3.13 -12.67 -5.78
C ASP A 117 1.77 -12.00 -5.60
N MET A 118 1.60 -10.76 -6.08
CA MET A 118 0.34 -10.01 -6.10
C MET A 118 -0.48 -10.23 -7.40
N GLY A 119 -0.04 -11.12 -8.28
CA GLY A 119 -0.75 -11.50 -9.50
C GLY A 119 -0.42 -10.65 -10.74
N SER A 120 0.69 -9.92 -10.74
CA SER A 120 1.15 -9.21 -11.94
C SER A 120 1.63 -10.18 -13.02
N LEU A 121 1.07 -10.04 -14.23
CA LEU A 121 1.50 -10.80 -15.41
C LEU A 121 2.77 -10.22 -16.05
N ASN A 122 3.02 -8.92 -15.84
CA ASN A 122 4.20 -8.24 -16.36
C ASN A 122 4.75 -7.25 -15.31
N PRO A 123 5.48 -7.76 -14.31
CA PRO A 123 6.02 -6.96 -13.21
C PRO A 123 6.88 -5.78 -13.67
N GLU A 124 7.65 -5.95 -14.74
CA GLU A 124 8.54 -4.92 -15.26
C GLU A 124 7.75 -3.71 -15.82
N VAL A 125 6.72 -3.99 -16.60
CA VAL A 125 5.85 -2.92 -17.16
C VAL A 125 5.06 -2.24 -16.04
N GLU A 126 4.55 -3.02 -15.10
CA GLU A 126 3.79 -2.48 -13.98
C GLU A 126 4.65 -1.62 -13.05
N LEU A 127 5.88 -2.04 -12.75
CA LEU A 127 6.83 -1.26 -11.98
C LEU A 127 7.13 0.11 -12.61
N ARG A 128 7.32 0.13 -13.94
CA ARG A 128 7.51 1.38 -14.69
C ARG A 128 6.27 2.27 -14.63
N ALA A 129 5.09 1.69 -14.72
CA ALA A 129 3.83 2.42 -14.59
C ALA A 129 3.69 3.06 -13.20
N LEU A 130 4.03 2.34 -12.14
CA LEU A 130 4.00 2.85 -10.77
C LEU A 130 4.95 4.04 -10.56
N VAL A 131 6.17 3.96 -11.10
CA VAL A 131 7.12 5.10 -11.10
C VAL A 131 6.54 6.29 -11.84
N PHE A 132 5.96 6.06 -13.02
CA PHE A 132 5.32 7.13 -13.80
C PHE A 132 4.15 7.77 -13.04
N GLU A 133 3.29 6.97 -12.42
CA GLU A 133 2.16 7.44 -11.62
C GLU A 133 2.61 8.21 -10.38
N ALA A 134 3.67 7.77 -9.70
CA ALA A 134 4.26 8.47 -8.57
C ALA A 134 4.76 9.86 -8.98
N ARG A 135 5.42 9.97 -10.14
CA ARG A 135 5.85 11.26 -10.71
C ARG A 135 4.66 12.16 -11.06
N ALA A 136 3.62 11.60 -11.68
CA ALA A 136 2.41 12.34 -12.01
C ALA A 136 1.64 12.80 -10.76
N LEU A 137 1.69 12.03 -9.67
CA LEU A 137 1.13 12.42 -8.39
C LEU A 137 1.82 13.66 -7.81
N CYS A 138 3.14 13.82 -7.99
CA CYS A 138 3.85 15.04 -7.59
C CYS A 138 3.21 16.29 -8.19
N SER A 139 2.93 16.29 -9.50
CA SER A 139 2.28 17.41 -10.17
C SER A 139 0.85 17.64 -9.68
N ARG A 140 0.12 16.59 -9.27
CA ARG A 140 -1.21 16.72 -8.66
C ARG A 140 -1.14 17.30 -7.24
N ILE A 141 -0.18 16.85 -6.43
CA ILE A 141 0.08 17.37 -5.08
C ILE A 141 0.37 18.88 -5.14
N GLU A 142 1.22 19.30 -6.07
CA GLU A 142 1.59 20.71 -6.24
C GLU A 142 0.41 21.57 -6.71
N ARG A 143 -0.40 21.07 -7.64
CA ARG A 143 -1.57 21.80 -8.16
C ARG A 143 -2.72 21.89 -7.18
N SER A 144 -2.87 20.91 -6.29
CA SER A 144 -3.99 20.83 -5.34
C SER A 144 -3.79 21.67 -4.07
N MET A 145 -2.64 22.35 -3.90
CA MET A 145 -2.27 23.06 -2.66
C MET A 145 -2.71 22.26 -1.42
N ARG A 146 -2.35 20.96 -1.35
CA ARG A 146 -2.91 20.02 -0.36
C ARG A 146 -2.99 20.65 1.03
N GLU A 147 -4.20 20.98 1.46
CA GLU A 147 -4.46 21.49 2.81
C GLU A 147 -4.21 20.42 3.89
N VAL A 148 -4.11 19.15 3.49
CA VAL A 148 -4.04 17.98 4.37
C VAL A 148 -2.72 17.22 4.18
N ASP A 149 -1.98 17.08 5.27
CA ASP A 149 -0.70 16.39 5.37
C ASP A 149 -0.79 14.90 4.96
N VAL A 150 0.31 14.30 4.49
CA VAL A 150 0.32 12.89 4.02
C VAL A 150 -0.04 11.96 5.18
N ARG A 151 0.54 12.18 6.38
CA ARG A 151 0.12 11.50 7.61
C ARG A 151 -1.39 11.52 7.84
N GLN A 152 -2.02 12.68 7.71
CA GLN A 152 -3.46 12.83 7.93
C GLN A 152 -4.27 12.08 6.87
N GLN A 153 -3.82 12.07 5.61
CA GLN A 153 -4.47 11.28 4.56
C GLN A 153 -4.39 9.78 4.82
N LEU A 154 -3.23 9.31 5.26
CA LEU A 154 -3.01 7.91 5.64
C LEU A 154 -3.90 7.52 6.83
N GLN A 155 -3.98 8.36 7.87
CA GLN A 155 -4.85 8.15 9.02
C GLN A 155 -6.33 8.10 8.61
N HIS A 156 -6.80 9.08 7.83
CA HIS A 156 -8.17 9.08 7.33
C HIS A 156 -8.48 7.84 6.48
N ALA A 157 -7.51 7.31 5.72
CA ALA A 157 -7.69 6.09 4.96
C ALA A 157 -7.89 4.88 5.89
N GLN A 158 -7.11 4.76 6.97
CA GLN A 158 -7.28 3.71 7.97
C GLN A 158 -8.67 3.76 8.60
N ASP A 159 -9.11 4.94 9.01
CA ASP A 159 -10.43 5.13 9.63
C ASP A 159 -11.55 4.77 8.65
N ARG A 160 -11.43 5.16 7.38
CA ARG A 160 -12.39 4.78 6.33
C ARG A 160 -12.43 3.27 6.07
N LEU A 161 -11.26 2.62 6.02
CA LEU A 161 -11.21 1.16 5.85
C LEU A 161 -11.75 0.42 7.08
N LYS A 162 -11.56 0.96 8.29
CA LYS A 162 -12.15 0.42 9.51
C LYS A 162 -13.68 0.50 9.48
N THR A 163 -14.24 1.64 9.07
CA THR A 163 -15.69 1.76 8.88
C THR A 163 -16.19 0.79 7.80
N ALA A 164 -15.49 0.69 6.67
CA ALA A 164 -15.87 -0.25 5.61
C ALA A 164 -15.81 -1.71 6.07
N GLU A 165 -14.79 -2.10 6.84
CA GLU A 165 -14.70 -3.44 7.44
C GLU A 165 -15.91 -3.74 8.34
N GLN A 166 -16.31 -2.77 9.18
CA GLN A 166 -17.50 -2.91 10.03
C GLN A 166 -18.77 -3.09 9.21
N GLU A 167 -18.97 -2.28 8.16
CA GLU A 167 -20.11 -2.41 7.23
C GLU A 167 -20.16 -3.81 6.58
N PHE A 168 -19.01 -4.34 6.16
CA PHE A 168 -18.94 -5.67 5.54
C PHE A 168 -19.16 -6.81 6.55
N GLU A 169 -18.67 -6.68 7.79
CA GLU A 169 -18.91 -7.67 8.85
C GLU A 169 -20.37 -7.67 9.32
N GLU A 170 -21.04 -6.52 9.34
CA GLU A 170 -22.49 -6.45 9.58
C GLU A 170 -23.27 -7.17 8.48
N LYS A 171 -22.98 -6.90 7.20
CA LYS A 171 -23.59 -7.59 6.06
C LYS A 171 -23.40 -9.11 6.12
N LYS A 172 -22.20 -9.55 6.53
CA LYS A 172 -21.88 -10.96 6.70
C LYS A 172 -22.71 -11.62 7.81
N LYS A 173 -22.99 -10.91 8.91
CA LYS A 173 -23.89 -11.38 9.97
C LYS A 173 -25.33 -11.47 9.47
N GLU A 174 -25.82 -10.42 8.79
CA GLU A 174 -27.17 -10.39 8.21
C GLU A 174 -27.40 -11.54 7.21
N SER A 175 -26.42 -11.80 6.34
CA SER A 175 -26.46 -12.90 5.38
C SER A 175 -26.50 -14.28 6.03
N LYS A 176 -25.82 -14.46 7.18
CA LYS A 176 -25.83 -15.73 7.93
C LYS A 176 -27.12 -15.94 8.71
N GLU A 177 -27.75 -14.86 9.14
CA GLU A 177 -29.02 -14.88 9.87
C GLU A 177 -30.26 -14.97 8.95
N GLY A 178 -30.07 -15.07 7.63
CA GLY A 178 -31.16 -15.12 6.66
C GLY A 178 -31.99 -13.83 6.61
N ARG A 179 -31.49 -12.74 7.18
CA ARG A 179 -32.13 -11.42 7.13
C ARG A 179 -31.88 -10.83 5.76
N ARG A 180 -32.89 -10.16 5.18
CA ARG A 180 -32.65 -9.33 3.99
C ARG A 180 -31.61 -8.29 4.37
N PRO A 181 -30.45 -8.23 3.70
CA PRO A 181 -29.46 -7.21 3.98
C PRO A 181 -30.13 -5.84 3.90
N ALA A 182 -29.88 -4.97 4.88
CA ALA A 182 -30.31 -3.58 4.75
C ALA A 182 -29.75 -3.05 3.42
N GLU A 183 -30.54 -2.25 2.69
CA GLU A 183 -30.21 -1.70 1.37
C GLU A 183 -29.06 -0.67 1.50
N THR A 184 -27.89 -1.14 1.90
CA THR A 184 -26.69 -0.36 2.14
C THR A 184 -25.94 -0.28 0.82
N GLN A 185 -25.61 0.95 0.44
CA GLN A 185 -25.03 1.29 -0.85
C GLN A 185 -23.84 0.39 -1.19
N LYS A 186 -23.95 -0.35 -2.30
CA LYS A 186 -22.85 -1.16 -2.85
C LYS A 186 -21.65 -0.26 -3.10
N LYS A 187 -20.45 -0.69 -2.69
CA LYS A 187 -19.19 -0.07 -3.10
C LYS A 187 -18.98 -0.26 -4.60
N SER A 188 -18.46 0.76 -5.28
CA SER A 188 -18.21 0.76 -6.71
C SER A 188 -16.94 -0.02 -7.09
N ARG A 189 -16.80 -0.40 -8.36
CA ARG A 189 -15.54 -0.95 -8.91
C ARG A 189 -14.35 -0.03 -8.67
N ARG A 190 -14.56 1.29 -8.81
CA ARG A 190 -13.52 2.30 -8.51
C ARG A 190 -13.07 2.25 -7.05
N TRP A 191 -13.99 2.01 -6.12
CA TRP A 191 -13.66 1.83 -4.72
C TRP A 191 -12.78 0.58 -4.51
N PHE A 192 -13.09 -0.54 -5.18
CA PHE A 192 -12.24 -1.74 -5.13
C PHE A 192 -10.87 -1.55 -5.79
N LYS A 193 -10.80 -0.77 -6.89
CA LYS A 193 -9.52 -0.36 -7.50
C LYS A 193 -8.66 0.42 -6.51
N GLY A 194 -9.25 1.40 -5.82
CA GLY A 194 -8.55 2.17 -4.79
C GLY A 194 -8.05 1.30 -3.65
N LEU A 195 -8.84 0.31 -3.22
CA LEU A 195 -8.43 -0.68 -2.24
C LEU A 195 -7.24 -1.53 -2.75
N GLY A 196 -7.25 -1.92 -4.02
CA GLY A 196 -6.18 -2.70 -4.65
C GLY A 196 -4.85 -1.93 -4.68
N GLN A 197 -4.90 -0.63 -5.00
CA GLN A 197 -3.74 0.26 -4.96
C GLN A 197 -3.21 0.45 -3.53
N ILE A 198 -4.09 0.56 -2.53
CA ILE A 198 -3.67 0.65 -1.11
C ILE A 198 -2.96 -0.63 -0.67
N ALA A 199 -3.50 -1.81 -1.02
CA ALA A 199 -2.86 -3.08 -0.70
C ALA A 199 -1.48 -3.19 -1.38
N GLN A 200 -1.39 -2.83 -2.67
CA GLN A 200 -0.14 -2.82 -3.42
C GLN A 200 0.91 -1.86 -2.85
N GLY A 201 0.55 -0.61 -2.62
CA GLY A 201 1.45 0.38 -2.06
C GLY A 201 1.93 -0.02 -0.65
N SER A 202 1.04 -0.60 0.15
CA SER A 202 1.40 -1.11 1.48
C SER A 202 2.40 -2.25 1.39
N ALA A 203 2.18 -3.24 0.52
CA ALA A 203 3.11 -4.36 0.33
C ALA A 203 4.52 -3.87 -0.04
N PHE A 204 4.60 -2.92 -0.98
CA PHE A 204 5.87 -2.33 -1.39
C PHE A 204 6.57 -1.61 -0.25
N SER A 205 5.90 -0.67 0.39
CA SER A 205 6.50 0.09 1.47
C SER A 205 6.94 -0.83 2.62
N ILE A 206 6.13 -1.82 3.00
CA ILE A 206 6.47 -2.81 4.03
C ILE A 206 7.74 -3.58 3.67
N ALA A 207 7.79 -4.18 2.47
CA ALA A 207 8.93 -4.98 2.05
C ALA A 207 10.22 -4.15 1.96
N ASN A 208 10.12 -2.89 1.53
CA ASN A 208 11.28 -2.03 1.37
C ASN A 208 11.78 -1.43 2.69
N VAL A 209 10.89 -1.15 3.65
CA VAL A 209 11.33 -0.89 5.01
C VAL A 209 12.01 -2.13 5.59
N ALA A 210 11.42 -3.31 5.41
CA ALA A 210 11.99 -4.56 5.90
C ALA A 210 13.38 -4.84 5.30
N LEU A 211 13.58 -4.52 4.02
CA LEU A 211 14.88 -4.56 3.35
C LEU A 211 15.88 -3.57 3.95
N ALA A 212 15.47 -2.30 4.08
CA ALA A 212 16.32 -1.24 4.62
C ALA A 212 16.79 -1.55 6.05
N VAL A 213 15.94 -2.14 6.87
CA VAL A 213 16.29 -2.54 8.24
C VAL A 213 16.99 -3.90 8.29
N GLY A 214 17.20 -4.58 7.16
CA GLY A 214 17.86 -5.89 7.10
C GLY A 214 17.03 -7.04 7.67
N ALA A 215 15.71 -6.88 7.72
CA ALA A 215 14.77 -7.93 8.11
C ALA A 215 14.51 -8.92 6.97
N LEU A 216 14.43 -8.45 5.73
CA LEU A 216 14.39 -9.32 4.55
C LEU A 216 15.79 -9.45 3.94
N LYS A 217 16.18 -10.70 3.62
CA LYS A 217 17.48 -11.00 3.02
C LYS A 217 17.35 -11.14 1.50
N PHE A 218 17.15 -10.02 0.81
CA PHE A 218 17.38 -9.98 -0.64
C PHE A 218 18.79 -9.44 -0.91
N PRO A 219 19.55 -10.02 -1.85
CA PRO A 219 20.81 -9.42 -2.29
C PRO A 219 20.49 -8.10 -2.98
N VAL A 220 20.68 -6.99 -2.29
CA VAL A 220 20.50 -5.64 -2.81
C VAL A 220 21.82 -4.89 -2.78
N SER A 221 22.08 -4.06 -3.79
CA SER A 221 23.28 -3.23 -3.84
C SER A 221 23.31 -2.24 -2.65
N PRO A 222 24.48 -1.76 -2.21
CA PRO A 222 24.57 -0.72 -1.16
C PRO A 222 23.80 0.57 -1.50
N GLU A 223 23.69 0.90 -2.79
CA GLU A 223 22.92 2.04 -3.27
C GLU A 223 21.40 1.81 -3.10
N THR A 224 20.94 0.60 -3.38
CA THR A 224 19.58 0.14 -3.14
C THR A 224 19.23 0.16 -1.64
N GLN A 225 20.18 -0.13 -0.75
CA GLN A 225 19.98 -0.09 0.71
C GLN A 225 19.83 1.32 1.28
N THR A 226 20.15 2.36 0.51
CA THR A 226 20.11 3.75 0.97
C THR A 226 19.11 4.58 0.17
N TRP A 227 19.53 5.06 -1.01
CA TRP A 227 18.66 5.83 -1.90
C TRP A 227 17.52 4.97 -2.44
N GLY A 228 17.81 3.76 -2.91
CA GLY A 228 16.78 2.88 -3.47
C GLY A 228 15.65 2.62 -2.47
N ALA A 229 15.96 2.43 -1.19
CA ALA A 229 14.97 2.28 -0.13
C ALA A 229 14.06 3.52 0.03
N VAL A 230 14.63 4.74 -0.01
CA VAL A 230 13.83 5.98 0.05
C VAL A 230 12.94 6.11 -1.18
N ALA A 231 13.52 5.92 -2.37
CA ALA A 231 12.80 6.00 -3.65
C ALA A 231 11.64 5.00 -3.73
N SER A 232 11.91 3.77 -3.31
CA SER A 232 10.96 2.68 -3.28
C SER A 232 9.83 2.88 -2.28
N VAL A 233 10.14 3.16 -1.01
CA VAL A 233 9.10 3.40 0.01
C VAL A 233 8.23 4.57 -0.40
N SER A 234 8.82 5.60 -1.04
CA SER A 234 8.07 6.73 -1.60
C SER A 234 7.14 6.33 -2.73
N THR A 235 7.55 5.38 -3.59
CA THR A 235 6.68 4.83 -4.64
C THR A 235 5.48 4.12 -4.02
N GLY A 236 5.69 3.28 -3.00
CA GLY A 236 4.61 2.63 -2.26
C GLY A 236 3.66 3.64 -1.60
N VAL A 237 4.18 4.70 -0.95
CA VAL A 237 3.37 5.80 -0.40
C VAL A 237 2.56 6.50 -1.48
N CYS A 238 3.14 6.78 -2.64
CA CYS A 238 2.42 7.36 -3.77
C CYS A 238 1.30 6.45 -4.28
N THR A 239 1.52 5.14 -4.37
CA THR A 239 0.50 4.16 -4.76
C THR A 239 -0.65 4.13 -3.75
N VAL A 240 -0.36 4.15 -2.44
CA VAL A 240 -1.39 4.28 -1.40
C VAL A 240 -2.19 5.57 -1.57
N LEU A 241 -1.51 6.71 -1.78
CA LEU A 241 -2.17 8.00 -1.98
C LEU A 241 -3.07 8.05 -3.22
N SER A 242 -2.66 7.41 -4.32
CA SER A 242 -3.50 7.25 -5.50
C SER A 242 -4.76 6.42 -5.17
N GLY A 243 -4.59 5.33 -4.43
CA GLY A 243 -5.71 4.49 -3.97
C GLY A 243 -6.68 5.24 -3.07
N ILE A 244 -6.18 6.11 -2.19
CA ILE A 244 -7.01 7.00 -1.36
C ILE A 244 -7.87 7.93 -2.21
N GLY A 245 -7.31 8.49 -3.30
CA GLY A 245 -8.06 9.30 -4.26
C GLY A 245 -9.20 8.48 -4.90
N ASP A 246 -8.90 7.27 -5.36
CA ASP A 246 -9.92 6.38 -5.93
C ASP A 246 -11.00 5.98 -4.92
N LEU A 247 -10.67 5.77 -3.64
CA LEU A 247 -11.66 5.56 -2.57
C LEU A 247 -12.59 6.77 -2.40
N ARG A 248 -12.15 8.00 -2.70
CA ARG A 248 -12.95 9.23 -2.65
C ARG A 248 -13.72 9.50 -3.94
N ASN A 249 -13.51 8.70 -4.98
CA ASN A 249 -13.91 8.98 -6.36
C ASN A 249 -13.28 10.25 -6.95
N GLU A 250 -12.09 10.64 -6.49
CA GLU A 250 -11.26 11.72 -7.06
C GLU A 250 -10.49 11.23 -8.28
#